data_AF-A0A973TYE2-F1
#
_entry.id   AF-A0A973TYE2-F1
#
_cell.length_a   1.000
_cell.length_b   1.000
_cell.length_c   1.000
_cell.angle_alpha   90.00
_cell.angle_beta   90.00
_cell.angle_gamma   90.00
#
_symmetry.space_group_name_H-M   'P 1'
#
loop_
_entity.id
_entity.type
_entity.pdbx_description
1 polymer ?
#
loop_
_entity_poly.entity_id
_entity_poly.type
_entity_poly.pdbx_seq_one_letter_code
_entity_poly.pdbx_strand_id
1 'polypeptide(L)'
;MWSQEDGGRVAEGSTPERFAGDLFLHLAARGWLVVEPEEAARVVAELERTLEVVRSRAHRVEVSRRLRDAAGDDIRPDVDRLVVDAVFAEQVMPGSWERALVELPKYIEAFRLAARNASPREP
;
A
#
# COMPACT_ATOMS: atom_id res chain seq x y z
N MET A 1 17.79 16.22 -46.58
CA MET A 1 17.27 17.27 -45.69
C MET A 1 16.23 16.58 -44.82
N TRP A 2 16.50 16.46 -43.53
CA TRP A 2 15.91 15.47 -42.62
C TRP A 2 14.47 15.83 -42.26
N SER A 3 13.57 14.86 -42.38
CA SER A 3 12.20 14.91 -41.87
C SER A 3 12.25 14.94 -40.35
N GLN A 4 11.62 15.96 -39.76
CA GLN A 4 11.44 16.05 -38.32
C GLN A 4 10.21 15.20 -37.97
N GLU A 5 10.47 13.97 -37.57
CA GLU A 5 9.50 13.12 -36.89
C GLU A 5 9.20 13.77 -35.54
N ASP A 6 7.93 14.16 -35.37
CA ASP A 6 7.39 14.69 -34.14
C ASP A 6 7.30 13.52 -33.16
N GLY A 7 8.46 13.19 -32.57
CA GLY A 7 8.59 12.24 -31.50
C GLY A 7 7.79 12.76 -30.31
N GLY A 8 6.56 12.26 -30.19
CA GLY A 8 5.69 12.45 -29.05
C GLY A 8 6.49 12.24 -27.77
N ARG A 9 6.86 13.37 -27.18
CA ARG A 9 7.59 13.45 -25.92
C ARG A 9 6.66 12.85 -24.89
N VAL A 10 6.90 11.58 -24.55
CA VAL A 10 6.30 10.92 -23.38
C VAL A 10 6.77 11.68 -22.15
N ALA A 11 6.06 12.75 -21.85
CA ALA A 11 6.07 13.38 -20.56
C ALA A 11 5.26 12.49 -19.62
N GLU A 12 5.88 11.42 -19.12
CA GLU A 12 5.41 10.81 -17.88
C GLU A 12 6.56 10.82 -16.89
N GLY A 13 6.73 12.00 -16.30
CA GLY A 13 7.33 12.10 -14.99
C GLY A 13 6.54 11.21 -14.04
N SER A 14 7.25 10.25 -13.45
CA SER A 14 6.99 9.65 -12.13
C SER A 14 5.59 9.90 -11.56
N THR A 15 4.57 9.23 -12.11
CA THR A 15 3.33 9.08 -11.34
C THR A 15 3.68 8.19 -10.15
N PRO A 16 3.50 8.64 -8.89
CA PRO A 16 3.67 7.75 -7.74
C PRO A 16 2.80 6.53 -7.97
N GLU A 17 3.39 5.34 -7.94
CA GLU A 17 2.71 4.07 -8.20
C GLU A 17 1.38 4.05 -7.47
N ARG A 18 0.28 4.16 -8.24
CA ARG A 18 -1.05 4.27 -7.64
C ARG A 18 -1.44 2.88 -7.15
N PHE A 19 -1.80 2.80 -5.88
CA PHE A 19 -2.55 1.66 -5.37
C PHE A 19 -3.80 1.43 -6.23
N ALA A 20 -4.04 0.15 -6.54
CA ALA A 20 -5.01 -0.35 -7.50
C ALA A 20 -5.81 -1.54 -6.94
N GLY A 21 -6.07 -1.55 -5.63
CA GLY A 21 -6.78 -2.64 -4.96
C GLY A 21 -8.17 -2.88 -5.53
N ASP A 22 -8.88 -1.82 -5.93
CA ASP A 22 -10.21 -1.94 -6.55
C ASP A 22 -10.16 -2.66 -7.91
N LEU A 23 -9.09 -2.43 -8.69
CA LEU A 23 -8.88 -3.14 -9.96
C LEU A 23 -8.63 -4.64 -9.70
N PHE A 24 -7.75 -4.96 -8.75
CA PHE A 24 -7.46 -6.36 -8.41
C PHE A 24 -8.70 -7.10 -7.91
N LEU A 25 -9.49 -6.48 -7.04
CA LEU A 25 -10.77 -7.01 -6.59
C LEU A 25 -11.73 -7.24 -7.76
N HIS A 26 -11.84 -6.26 -8.67
CA HIS A 26 -12.72 -6.39 -9.84
C HIS A 26 -12.31 -7.56 -10.73
N LEU A 27 -11.01 -7.72 -11.02
CA LEU A 27 -10.50 -8.82 -11.83
C LEU A 27 -10.73 -10.18 -11.16
N ALA A 28 -10.47 -10.28 -9.86
CA ALA A 28 -10.66 -11.51 -9.10
C ALA A 28 -12.14 -11.90 -8.98
N ALA A 29 -13.02 -10.92 -8.74
CA ALA A 29 -14.47 -11.16 -8.68
C ALA A 29 -15.04 -11.64 -10.02
N ARG A 30 -14.47 -11.21 -11.15
CA ARG A 30 -14.87 -11.66 -12.50
C ARG A 30 -14.27 -12.99 -12.91
N GLY A 31 -13.41 -13.59 -12.09
CA GLY A 31 -12.68 -14.81 -12.48
C GLY A 31 -11.57 -14.55 -13.50
N TRP A 32 -11.20 -13.28 -13.74
CA TRP A 32 -10.15 -12.91 -14.70
C TRP A 32 -8.76 -12.89 -14.07
N LEU A 33 -8.70 -12.73 -12.74
CA LEU A 33 -7.50 -12.99 -11.98
C LEU A 33 -7.58 -14.41 -11.40
N VAL A 34 -6.65 -15.27 -11.83
CA VAL A 34 -6.48 -16.65 -11.37
C VAL A 34 -5.03 -16.79 -10.94
N VAL A 35 -4.82 -17.25 -9.71
CA VAL A 35 -3.49 -17.43 -9.13
C VAL A 35 -3.46 -18.79 -8.46
N GLU A 36 -2.35 -19.52 -8.59
CA GLU A 36 -2.20 -20.82 -7.94
C GLU A 36 -2.37 -20.70 -6.42
N PRO A 37 -3.09 -21.62 -5.75
CA PRO A 37 -3.42 -21.48 -4.33
C PRO A 37 -2.20 -21.29 -3.41
N GLU A 38 -1.10 -21.98 -3.71
CA GLU A 38 0.15 -21.88 -2.95
C GLU A 38 0.83 -20.52 -3.12
N GLU A 39 0.79 -19.97 -4.34
CA GLU A 39 1.35 -18.65 -4.63
C GLU A 39 0.50 -17.55 -3.99
N ALA A 40 -0.83 -17.64 -4.11
CA ALA A 40 -1.75 -16.73 -3.46
C ALA A 40 -1.58 -16.74 -1.93
N ALA A 41 -1.39 -17.92 -1.32
CA ALA A 41 -1.13 -18.05 0.11
C ALA A 41 0.17 -17.35 0.54
N ARG A 42 1.25 -17.50 -0.25
CA ARG A 42 2.52 -16.79 0.01
C ARG A 42 2.34 -15.28 -0.06
N VAL A 43 1.72 -14.78 -1.12
CA VAL A 43 1.49 -13.34 -1.32
C VAL A 43 0.59 -12.77 -0.22
N VAL A 44 -0.48 -13.48 0.16
CA VAL A 44 -1.36 -13.07 1.26
C VAL A 44 -0.59 -12.96 2.58
N ALA A 45 0.25 -13.93 2.91
CA ALA A 45 1.05 -13.90 4.13
C ALA A 45 2.02 -12.71 4.16
N GLU A 46 2.63 -12.36 3.02
CA GLU A 46 3.50 -11.18 2.89
C GLU A 46 2.73 -9.86 3.01
N LEU A 47 1.54 -9.77 2.39
CA LEU A 47 0.67 -8.60 2.49
C LEU A 47 0.13 -8.40 3.92
N GLU A 48 -0.23 -9.47 4.61
CA GLU A 48 -0.64 -9.42 6.02
C GLU A 48 0.49 -8.94 6.93
N ARG A 49 1.71 -9.46 6.74
CA ARG A 49 2.90 -8.99 7.47
C ARG A 49 3.15 -7.50 7.20
N THR A 50 3.04 -7.08 5.94
CA THR A 50 3.18 -5.67 5.55
C THR A 50 2.12 -4.80 6.21
N LEU A 51 0.86 -5.26 6.22
CA LEU A 51 -0.25 -4.54 6.85
C LEU A 51 -0.03 -4.35 8.35
N GLU A 52 0.51 -5.34 9.06
CA GLU A 52 0.84 -5.19 10.48
C GLU A 52 1.96 -4.16 10.72
N VAL A 53 2.98 -4.12 9.86
CA VAL A 53 4.02 -3.09 9.92
C VAL A 53 3.42 -1.69 9.69
N VAL A 54 2.56 -1.56 8.67
CA VAL A 54 1.86 -0.31 8.35
C VAL A 54 0.98 0.15 9.52
N ARG A 55 0.20 -0.76 10.13
CA ARG A 55 -0.65 -0.47 11.29
C ARG A 55 0.16 0.01 12.49
N SER A 56 1.24 -0.70 12.82
CA SER A 56 2.14 -0.33 13.93
C SER A 56 2.74 1.06 13.72
N ARG A 57 3.16 1.36 12.49
CA ARG A 57 3.74 2.66 12.17
C ARG A 57 2.71 3.79 12.19
N ALA A 58 1.54 3.59 11.60
CA ALA A 58 0.44 4.56 11.64
C ALA A 58 0.00 4.85 13.08
N HIS A 59 -0.08 3.82 13.92
CA HIS A 59 -0.41 3.98 15.34
C HIS A 59 0.63 4.83 16.08
N ARG A 60 1.93 4.61 15.83
CA ARG A 60 3.01 5.41 16.43
C ARG A 60 2.95 6.88 16.02
N VAL A 61 2.66 7.17 14.74
CA VAL A 61 2.48 8.55 14.25
C VAL A 61 1.31 9.22 14.97
N GLU A 62 0.17 8.54 15.03
CA GLU A 62 -1.04 9.08 15.67
C GLU A 62 -0.85 9.33 17.17
N VAL A 63 -0.21 8.40 17.89
CA VAL A 63 0.10 8.58 19.32
C VAL A 63 1.04 9.78 19.52
N SER A 64 2.05 9.92 18.67
CA SER A 64 3.00 11.03 18.74
C SER A 64 2.32 12.38 18.48
N ARG A 65 1.40 12.43 17.51
CA ARG A 65 0.57 13.61 17.23
C ARG A 65 -0.27 13.98 18.45
N ARG A 66 -0.99 13.03 19.04
CA ARG A 66 -1.81 13.27 20.24
C ARG A 66 -1.01 13.75 21.45
N LEU A 67 0.19 13.19 21.65
CA LEU A 67 1.07 13.62 22.73
C LEU A 67 1.56 15.06 22.54
N ARG A 68 1.90 15.45 21.31
CA ARG A 68 2.24 16.84 20.97
C ARG A 68 1.08 17.79 21.21
N ASP A 69 -0.12 17.41 20.76
CA ASP A 69 -1.31 18.23 20.94
C ASP A 69 -1.70 18.39 22.42
N ALA A 70 -1.42 17.38 23.25
CA ALA A 70 -1.71 17.40 24.69
C ALA A 70 -0.63 18.06 25.56
N ALA A 71 0.64 17.96 25.19
CA ALA A 71 1.77 18.47 25.99
C ALA A 71 2.18 19.91 25.64
N GLY A 72 1.79 20.42 24.47
CA GLY A 72 2.39 21.64 23.93
C GLY A 72 3.86 21.43 23.54
N ASP A 73 4.62 22.52 23.41
CA ASP A 73 6.00 22.55 22.87
C ASP A 73 7.07 21.91 23.79
N ASP A 74 6.66 21.24 24.88
CA ASP A 74 7.53 20.64 25.90
C ASP A 74 7.54 19.11 25.78
N ILE A 75 8.00 18.58 24.64
CA ILE A 75 8.20 17.14 24.44
C ILE A 75 9.65 16.77 24.77
N ARG A 76 9.83 15.79 25.66
CA ARG A 76 11.13 15.20 25.98
C ARG A 76 11.81 14.58 24.74
N PRO A 77 13.13 14.80 24.53
CA PRO A 77 13.87 14.42 23.32
C PRO A 77 13.95 12.90 23.05
N ASP A 78 13.66 12.09 24.06
CA ASP A 78 13.58 10.64 24.03
C ASP A 78 12.34 10.13 23.26
N VAL A 79 11.25 10.91 23.23
CA VAL A 79 10.07 10.64 22.38
C VAL A 79 10.36 11.02 20.92
N ASP A 80 11.21 12.02 20.71
CA ASP A 80 11.55 12.59 19.40
C ASP A 80 12.28 11.57 18.48
N ARG A 81 13.09 10.67 19.05
CA ARG A 81 13.79 9.62 18.28
C ARG A 81 12.87 8.54 17.68
N LEU A 82 11.75 8.21 18.32
CA LEU A 82 10.75 7.29 17.75
C LEU A 82 9.90 7.94 16.66
N VAL A 83 9.86 9.28 16.65
CA VAL A 83 9.12 10.14 15.71
C VAL A 83 9.90 10.37 14.43
N VAL A 84 11.24 10.52 14.50
CA VAL A 84 12.08 10.87 13.34
C VAL A 84 11.92 9.87 12.18
N ASP A 85 11.94 8.56 12.42
CA ASP A 85 11.78 7.58 11.33
C ASP A 85 10.38 7.63 10.70
N ALA A 86 9.33 7.84 11.50
CA ALA A 86 7.97 7.84 11.01
C ALA A 86 7.63 9.13 10.24
N VAL A 87 8.08 10.28 10.76
CA VAL A 87 7.94 11.59 10.14
C VAL A 87 8.77 11.69 8.86
N PHE A 88 9.97 11.11 8.80
CA PHE A 88 10.76 11.09 7.57
C PHE A 88 10.05 10.34 6.43
N ALA A 89 9.38 9.20 6.71
CA ALA A 89 8.65 8.49 5.66
C ALA A 89 7.35 9.20 5.25
N GLU A 90 6.67 9.88 6.18
CA GLU A 90 5.50 10.70 5.88
C GLU A 90 5.87 11.95 5.06
N GLN A 91 7.08 12.50 5.24
CA GLN A 91 7.59 13.61 4.43
C GLN A 91 8.05 13.18 3.02
N VAL A 92 8.53 11.93 2.86
CA VAL A 92 8.95 11.38 1.57
C VAL A 92 7.74 10.98 0.71
N MET A 93 6.65 10.48 1.31
CA MET A 93 5.37 10.21 0.64
C MET A 93 4.16 10.47 1.57
N PRO A 94 3.62 11.70 1.58
CA PRO A 94 2.49 12.07 2.42
C PRO A 94 1.25 11.21 2.12
N GLY A 95 0.58 10.71 3.17
CA GLY A 95 -0.65 9.92 3.03
C GLY A 95 -0.47 8.49 2.52
N SER A 96 0.77 8.01 2.34
CA SER A 96 1.03 6.65 1.83
C SER A 96 0.65 5.56 2.84
N TRP A 97 0.76 5.82 4.15
CA TRP A 97 0.41 4.86 5.20
C TRP A 97 -1.10 4.68 5.31
N GLU A 98 -1.87 5.76 5.34
CA GLU A 98 -3.34 5.75 5.36
C GLU A 98 -3.88 5.07 4.10
N ARG A 99 -3.27 5.37 2.95
CA ARG A 99 -3.66 4.74 1.70
C ARG A 99 -3.31 3.25 1.68
N ALA A 100 -2.14 2.84 2.18
CA ALA A 100 -1.78 1.44 2.33
C ALA A 100 -2.73 0.69 3.30
N LEU A 101 -3.18 1.34 4.38
CA LEU A 101 -4.17 0.77 5.30
C LEU A 101 -5.51 0.46 4.60
N VAL A 102 -5.89 1.26 3.60
CA VAL A 102 -7.10 1.04 2.79
C VAL A 102 -6.87 0.01 1.68
N GLU A 103 -5.69 -0.02 1.08
CA GLU A 103 -5.41 -0.75 -0.16
C GLU A 103 -4.87 -2.17 0.08
N LEU A 104 -4.03 -2.39 1.09
CA LEU A 104 -3.51 -3.72 1.42
C LEU A 104 -4.62 -4.74 1.71
N PRO A 105 -5.69 -4.42 2.46
CA PRO A 105 -6.83 -5.34 2.62
C PRO A 105 -7.50 -5.72 1.30
N LYS A 106 -7.57 -4.81 0.34
CA LYS A 106 -8.16 -5.08 -0.98
C LYS A 106 -7.32 -6.09 -1.77
N TYR A 107 -6.00 -5.95 -1.74
CA TYR A 107 -5.11 -6.93 -2.36
C TYR A 107 -5.20 -8.30 -1.70
N ILE A 108 -5.20 -8.35 -0.36
CA ILE A 108 -5.36 -9.61 0.38
C ILE A 108 -6.63 -10.33 -0.08
N GLU A 109 -7.76 -9.64 -0.13
CA GLU A 109 -9.02 -10.26 -0.56
C GLU A 109 -9.01 -10.62 -2.05
N ALA A 110 -8.40 -9.80 -2.92
CA ALA A 110 -8.27 -10.12 -4.34
C ALA A 110 -7.45 -11.40 -4.57
N PHE A 111 -6.34 -11.60 -3.87
CA PHE A 111 -5.53 -12.83 -3.99
C PHE A 111 -6.25 -14.04 -3.40
N ARG A 112 -7.01 -13.88 -2.31
CA ARG A 112 -7.88 -14.94 -1.79
C ARG A 112 -8.97 -15.34 -2.79
N LEU A 113 -9.59 -14.38 -3.48
CA LEU A 113 -10.54 -14.63 -4.57
C LEU A 113 -9.88 -15.33 -5.75
N ALA A 114 -8.71 -14.86 -6.17
CA ALA A 114 -7.97 -15.41 -7.30
C ALA A 114 -7.57 -16.88 -7.09
N ALA A 115 -7.18 -17.24 -5.87
CA ALA A 115 -6.91 -18.64 -5.49
C ALA A 115 -8.14 -19.54 -5.65
N ARG A 116 -9.32 -19.04 -5.23
CA ARG A 116 -10.59 -19.77 -5.36
C ARG A 116 -10.99 -20.00 -6.82
N ASN A 117 -10.58 -19.11 -7.72
CA ASN A 117 -10.85 -19.25 -9.15
C ASN A 117 -9.97 -20.32 -9.82
N ALA A 118 -8.82 -20.66 -9.24
CA ALA A 118 -7.93 -21.72 -9.73
C ALA A 118 -8.41 -23.11 -9.34
N SER A 119 -9.15 -23.24 -8.24
CA SER A 119 -9.80 -24.50 -7.88
C SER A 119 -10.99 -24.77 -8.81
N PRO A 120 -11.08 -25.95 -9.45
CA PRO A 120 -12.28 -26.33 -10.19
C PRO A 120 -13.48 -26.23 -9.25
N ARG A 121 -14.49 -25.43 -9.59
CA ARG A 121 -15.79 -25.52 -8.94
C ARG A 121 -16.32 -26.92 -9.29
N GLU A 122 -16.35 -27.84 -8.32
CA GLU A 122 -17.10 -29.09 -8.50
C GLU A 122 -18.57 -28.73 -8.81
N PRO A 123 -19.17 -29.32 -9.86
CA PRO A 123 -20.53 -29.02 -10.29
C PRO A 123 -21.61 -29.51 -9.30
#